data_AF-A0A177DMS7-F1
#
_entry.id   AF-A0A177DMS7-F1
#
_cell.length_a   1.000
_cell.length_b   1.000
_cell.length_c   1.000
_cell.angle_alpha   90.00
_cell.angle_beta   90.00
_cell.angle_gamma   90.00
#
_symmetry.space_group_name_H-M   'P 1'
#
loop_
_entity.id
_entity.type
_entity.pdbx_description
1 polymer ?
#
loop_
_entity_poly.entity_id
_entity_poly.type
_entity_poly.pdbx_seq_one_letter_code
_entity_poly.pdbx_strand_id
1 'polypeptide(L)'
;MAYARLSDDASIESPYEKAEPSESLLQNSARYFSYKNLFGASLVLWIATLATLAWVLGQKPSTYGNHATNSLPFPPVPSRMITFDPNPRFHYTAKDAGESAWSALMPNDGGIISIASPQRYQLPVSYKDRNVSGAEVYSMSMFHQLHCLNSIRVRLGILEGFINETVGNIQRRDVFAPESHVNHCFDYLRQAVMCAGDLSLEHSVVPDEFGFNGWGTSHQCAGWDAMWDIAVQHRYDQGIRQEAERNR
;
A
#
# COMPACT_ATOMS: atom_id res chain seq x y z
N MET A 1 111.51 -60.54 -8.33
CA MET A 1 111.33 -59.65 -7.15
C MET A 1 111.00 -58.26 -7.69
N ALA A 2 110.06 -57.45 -7.22
CA ALA A 2 108.89 -57.53 -6.37
C ALA A 2 108.21 -56.13 -6.46
N TYR A 3 106.90 -56.04 -6.19
CA TYR A 3 106.11 -54.81 -5.91
C TYR A 3 105.90 -53.78 -7.04
N ALA A 4 104.88 -52.91 -7.09
CA ALA A 4 103.46 -52.89 -6.71
C ALA A 4 102.87 -51.52 -7.17
N ARG A 5 101.58 -51.54 -7.56
CA ARG A 5 100.54 -50.47 -7.53
C ARG A 5 100.55 -49.20 -8.44
N LEU A 6 99.40 -49.07 -9.13
CA LEU A 6 98.47 -47.92 -9.37
C LEU A 6 99.01 -46.71 -10.20
N SER A 7 98.29 -46.06 -11.13
CA SER A 7 96.84 -45.75 -11.26
C SER A 7 96.45 -45.28 -12.69
N ASP A 8 95.21 -45.59 -13.09
CA ASP A 8 94.12 -44.84 -13.78
C ASP A 8 94.33 -44.02 -15.09
N ASP A 9 93.46 -44.21 -16.13
CA ASP A 9 92.17 -43.49 -16.30
C ASP A 9 91.43 -43.77 -17.67
N ALA A 10 90.08 -43.74 -17.63
CA ALA A 10 89.02 -43.32 -18.60
C ALA A 10 88.97 -43.81 -20.09
N SER A 11 87.84 -44.08 -20.79
CA SER A 11 86.38 -43.88 -20.56
C SER A 11 85.46 -44.31 -21.77
N ILE A 12 84.18 -44.65 -21.47
CA ILE A 12 82.87 -44.39 -22.18
C ILE A 12 82.36 -45.22 -23.40
N GLU A 13 81.13 -45.81 -23.30
CA GLU A 13 79.88 -45.46 -24.05
C GLU A 13 78.61 -46.23 -23.57
N SER A 14 77.42 -45.69 -23.88
CA SER A 14 76.04 -46.01 -23.40
C SER A 14 75.08 -46.32 -24.58
N PRO A 15 73.90 -46.97 -24.38
CA PRO A 15 72.68 -46.42 -24.97
C PRO A 15 71.36 -46.57 -24.17
N TYR A 16 70.36 -45.78 -24.57
CA TYR A 16 69.04 -45.47 -23.96
C TYR A 16 67.88 -45.93 -24.85
N GLU A 17 66.75 -46.43 -24.29
CA GLU A 17 65.50 -46.79 -25.01
C GLU A 17 64.27 -46.15 -24.33
N LYS A 18 63.28 -45.66 -25.11
CA LYS A 18 62.07 -44.93 -24.64
C LYS A 18 60.81 -45.81 -24.68
N ALA A 19 59.97 -45.75 -23.64
CA ALA A 19 58.68 -46.42 -23.55
C ALA A 19 57.49 -45.44 -23.69
N GLU A 20 56.39 -45.86 -24.34
CA GLU A 20 55.13 -45.09 -24.45
C GLU A 20 54.18 -45.31 -23.25
N PRO A 21 53.31 -44.34 -22.88
CA PRO A 21 52.49 -44.41 -21.67
C PRO A 21 51.20 -45.24 -21.87
N SER A 22 50.84 -46.06 -20.88
CA SER A 22 49.66 -46.95 -20.92
C SER A 22 48.30 -46.22 -20.91
N GLU A 23 47.33 -46.70 -21.68
CA GLU A 23 45.94 -46.18 -21.80
C GLU A 23 45.22 -45.95 -20.44
N SER A 24 45.58 -46.71 -19.42
CA SER A 24 45.00 -46.59 -18.07
C SER A 24 45.21 -45.22 -17.43
N LEU A 25 46.35 -44.56 -17.72
CA LEU A 25 46.68 -43.23 -17.20
C LEU A 25 45.84 -42.14 -17.86
N LEU A 26 45.53 -42.30 -19.15
CA LEU A 26 44.67 -41.37 -19.90
C LEU A 26 43.20 -41.49 -19.45
N GLN A 27 42.72 -42.69 -19.15
CA GLN A 27 41.35 -42.88 -18.67
C GLN A 27 41.15 -42.35 -17.23
N ASN A 28 42.16 -42.52 -16.37
CA ASN A 28 42.16 -41.99 -15.01
C ASN A 28 42.25 -40.46 -14.99
N SER A 29 43.04 -39.85 -15.88
CA SER A 29 43.12 -38.39 -16.00
C SER A 29 41.81 -37.78 -16.53
N ALA A 30 41.15 -38.43 -17.49
CA ALA A 30 39.85 -37.99 -18.02
C ALA A 30 38.74 -38.08 -16.95
N ARG A 31 38.70 -39.14 -16.15
CA ARG A 31 37.77 -39.26 -15.01
C ARG A 31 38.02 -38.20 -13.95
N TYR A 32 39.30 -37.97 -13.59
CA TYR A 32 39.68 -36.94 -12.64
C TYR A 32 39.32 -35.52 -13.12
N PHE A 33 39.48 -35.26 -14.42
CA PHE A 33 39.04 -34.01 -15.05
C PHE A 33 37.51 -33.86 -15.01
N SER A 34 36.77 -34.94 -15.27
CA SER A 34 35.31 -34.95 -15.16
C SER A 34 34.82 -34.65 -13.73
N TYR A 35 35.41 -35.29 -12.71
CA TYR A 35 35.05 -35.01 -11.31
C TYR A 35 35.38 -33.58 -10.87
N LYS A 36 36.49 -33.01 -11.34
CA LYS A 36 36.83 -31.60 -11.08
C LYS A 36 35.81 -30.64 -11.68
N ASN A 37 35.37 -30.91 -12.91
CA ASN A 37 34.36 -30.09 -13.58
C ASN A 37 32.99 -30.23 -12.93
N LEU A 38 32.60 -31.44 -12.52
CA LEU A 38 31.35 -31.68 -11.80
C LEU A 38 31.35 -31.03 -10.41
N PHE A 39 32.46 -31.13 -9.68
CA PHE A 39 32.62 -30.47 -8.39
C PHE A 39 32.59 -28.94 -8.53
N GLY A 40 33.29 -28.40 -9.54
CA GLY A 40 33.28 -26.97 -9.85
C GLY A 40 31.88 -26.47 -10.23
N ALA A 41 31.15 -27.20 -11.06
CA ALA A 41 29.78 -26.85 -11.46
C ALA A 41 28.81 -26.90 -10.27
N SER A 42 28.93 -27.92 -9.40
CA SER A 42 28.12 -28.01 -8.18
C SER A 42 28.41 -26.87 -7.22
N LEU A 43 29.68 -26.51 -7.02
CA LEU A 43 30.08 -25.39 -6.17
C LEU A 43 29.54 -24.05 -6.67
N VAL A 44 29.58 -23.81 -7.98
CA VAL A 44 29.00 -22.61 -8.60
C VAL A 44 27.49 -22.56 -8.39
N LEU A 45 26.78 -23.69 -8.54
CA LEU A 45 25.35 -23.76 -8.30
C LEU A 45 24.99 -23.47 -6.83
N TRP A 46 25.78 -23.98 -5.87
CA TRP A 46 25.62 -23.69 -4.44
C TRP A 46 25.88 -22.22 -4.12
N ILE A 47 26.91 -21.61 -4.71
CA ILE A 47 27.18 -20.17 -4.51
C ILE A 47 26.05 -19.33 -5.10
N ALA A 48 25.55 -19.66 -6.29
CA ALA A 48 24.46 -18.93 -6.93
C ALA A 48 23.16 -19.03 -6.11
N THR A 49 22.82 -20.22 -5.61
CA THR A 49 21.62 -20.43 -4.77
C THR A 49 21.71 -19.73 -3.42
N LEU A 50 22.89 -19.72 -2.78
CA LEU A 50 23.09 -18.96 -1.55
C LEU A 50 23.05 -17.45 -1.79
N ALA A 51 23.59 -16.97 -2.92
CA ALA A 51 23.52 -15.56 -3.30
C ALA A 51 22.09 -15.11 -3.60
N THR A 52 21.29 -15.93 -4.30
CA THR A 52 19.87 -15.61 -4.54
C THR A 52 19.06 -15.67 -3.26
N LEU A 53 19.30 -16.65 -2.38
CA LEU A 53 18.65 -16.73 -1.09
C LEU A 53 19.01 -15.52 -0.20
N ALA A 54 20.28 -15.12 -0.15
CA ALA A 54 20.71 -13.93 0.57
C ALA A 54 20.12 -12.64 -0.01
N TRP A 55 19.96 -12.57 -1.34
CA TRP A 55 19.27 -11.46 -2.00
C TRP A 55 17.78 -11.43 -1.65
N VAL A 56 17.08 -12.56 -1.72
CA VAL A 56 15.65 -12.67 -1.35
C VAL A 56 15.42 -12.35 0.14
N LEU A 57 16.28 -12.84 1.03
CA LEU A 57 16.20 -12.56 2.47
C LEU A 57 16.69 -11.14 2.83
N GLY A 58 17.54 -10.56 1.99
CA GLY A 58 18.03 -9.18 2.10
C GLY A 58 17.07 -8.15 1.48
N GLN A 59 16.16 -8.59 0.60
CA GLN A 59 14.98 -7.81 0.27
C GLN A 59 14.11 -7.71 1.51
N LYS A 60 14.28 -6.61 2.25
CA LYS A 60 13.29 -6.23 3.25
C LYS A 60 11.93 -6.24 2.55
N PRO A 61 10.88 -6.90 3.10
CA PRO A 61 9.54 -6.73 2.57
C PRO A 61 9.32 -5.24 2.42
N SER A 62 8.86 -4.80 1.24
CA SER A 62 8.49 -3.42 1.01
C SER A 62 7.58 -3.02 2.15
N THR A 63 8.11 -2.30 3.13
CA THR A 63 7.34 -1.74 4.21
C THR A 63 6.45 -0.72 3.53
N TYR A 64 5.26 -1.15 3.16
CA TYR A 64 4.16 -0.26 2.84
C TYR A 64 3.99 0.65 4.06
N GLY A 65 4.56 1.86 3.95
CA GLY A 65 4.20 3.04 4.72
C GLY A 65 4.35 2.98 6.23
N ASN A 66 5.57 2.79 6.76
CA ASN A 66 5.92 3.31 8.09
C ASN A 66 6.29 4.81 8.03
N HIS A 67 5.53 5.61 7.30
CA HIS A 67 5.75 7.06 7.12
C HIS A 67 4.50 7.88 7.47
N ALA A 68 4.00 7.79 8.71
CA ALA A 68 2.96 8.75 9.14
C ALA A 68 2.80 8.95 10.66
N THR A 69 3.56 8.29 11.53
CA THR A 69 3.24 8.37 12.97
C THR A 69 4.02 9.43 13.76
N ASN A 70 4.94 10.18 13.14
CA ASN A 70 5.84 11.09 13.88
C ASN A 70 5.88 12.57 13.44
N SER A 71 4.98 13.07 12.57
CA SER A 71 5.11 14.47 12.10
C SER A 71 3.82 15.26 11.94
N LEU A 72 2.71 14.88 12.60
CA LEU A 72 1.57 15.79 12.64
C LEU A 72 1.87 16.98 13.57
N PRO A 73 1.46 18.20 13.22
CA PRO A 73 1.70 19.41 14.00
C PRO A 73 0.84 19.52 15.28
N PHE A 74 0.10 18.46 15.62
CA PHE A 74 -0.82 18.41 16.74
C PHE A 74 -0.67 17.09 17.52
N PRO A 75 -1.09 17.06 18.79
CA PRO A 75 -1.06 15.85 19.60
C PRO A 75 -1.88 14.71 18.97
N PRO A 76 -1.57 13.44 19.31
CA PRO A 76 -2.38 12.31 18.90
C PRO A 76 -3.85 12.50 19.27
N VAL A 77 -4.75 12.27 18.32
CA VAL A 77 -6.19 12.33 18.55
C VAL A 77 -6.64 11.01 19.19
N PRO A 78 -7.34 11.03 20.34
CA PRO A 78 -7.76 9.81 21.01
C PRO A 78 -8.85 9.09 20.21
N SER A 79 -8.72 7.78 20.09
CA SER A 79 -9.74 6.92 19.48
C SER A 79 -10.82 6.56 20.50
N ARG A 80 -12.06 6.35 20.02
CA ARG A 80 -13.19 5.85 20.82
C ARG A 80 -14.03 4.88 20.00
N MET A 81 -14.64 3.91 20.66
CA MET A 81 -15.66 3.07 20.01
C MET A 81 -16.98 3.82 19.97
N ILE A 82 -17.63 3.79 18.80
CA ILE A 82 -18.98 4.31 18.60
C ILE A 82 -19.82 3.27 17.87
N THR A 83 -21.11 3.23 18.17
CA THR A 83 -22.09 2.48 17.38
C THR A 83 -22.74 3.47 16.42
N PHE A 84 -22.95 3.05 15.18
CA PHE A 84 -23.66 3.87 14.20
C PHE A 84 -25.16 3.67 14.39
N ASP A 85 -25.85 4.79 14.57
CA ASP A 85 -27.30 4.83 14.69
C ASP A 85 -27.87 5.78 13.63
N PRO A 86 -29.03 5.47 13.04
CA PRO A 86 -29.70 6.37 12.10
C PRO A 86 -29.99 7.71 12.76
N ASN A 87 -29.68 8.80 12.06
CA ASN A 87 -29.98 10.15 12.50
C ASN A 87 -30.71 10.94 11.40
N PRO A 88 -32.04 11.02 11.49
CA PRO A 88 -32.88 11.68 10.49
C PRO A 88 -32.55 13.16 10.22
N ARG A 89 -31.82 13.83 11.12
CA ARG A 89 -31.38 15.22 10.92
C ARG A 89 -30.40 15.37 9.75
N PHE A 90 -29.72 14.29 9.36
CA PHE A 90 -28.78 14.29 8.23
C PHE A 90 -29.41 13.83 6.92
N HIS A 91 -30.70 13.47 6.93
CA HIS A 91 -31.42 13.12 5.71
C HIS A 91 -31.61 14.35 4.83
N TYR A 92 -31.70 14.15 3.52
CA TYR A 92 -32.05 15.24 2.63
C TYR A 92 -33.52 15.63 2.81
N THR A 93 -33.77 16.90 3.10
CA THR A 93 -35.08 17.51 2.91
C THR A 93 -34.99 18.67 1.93
N ALA A 94 -36.07 18.95 1.19
CA ALA A 94 -36.13 20.08 0.27
C ALA A 94 -35.91 21.44 0.96
N LYS A 95 -36.12 21.51 2.29
CA LYS A 95 -35.91 22.69 3.11
C LYS A 95 -34.43 22.94 3.45
N ASP A 96 -33.58 21.92 3.35
CA ASP A 96 -32.20 21.95 3.85
C ASP A 96 -31.18 22.60 2.89
N ALA A 97 -31.65 23.26 1.82
CA ALA A 97 -30.81 24.00 0.87
C ALA A 97 -30.16 25.29 1.47
N GLY A 98 -29.91 25.34 2.79
CA GLY A 98 -29.29 26.47 3.48
C GLY A 98 -28.99 26.30 4.99
N GLU A 99 -29.73 25.45 5.73
CA GLU A 99 -29.60 25.32 7.21
C GLU A 99 -29.46 23.86 7.71
N SER A 100 -28.82 23.01 6.93
CA SER A 100 -28.76 21.57 7.22
C SER A 100 -27.89 21.22 8.44
N ALA A 101 -28.21 20.12 9.14
CA ALA A 101 -27.35 19.55 10.20
C ALA A 101 -25.92 19.24 9.72
N TRP A 102 -25.72 19.09 8.41
CA TRP A 102 -24.41 18.94 7.78
C TRP A 102 -23.52 20.18 7.93
N SER A 103 -24.10 21.38 7.92
CA SER A 103 -23.33 22.62 8.14
C SER A 103 -22.71 22.66 9.54
N ALA A 104 -23.37 22.05 10.53
CA ALA A 104 -22.86 21.96 11.90
C ALA A 104 -21.73 20.92 12.07
N LEU A 105 -21.45 20.09 11.06
CA LEU A 105 -20.30 19.18 11.08
C LEU A 105 -18.99 19.88 10.73
N MET A 106 -19.08 21.04 10.07
CA MET A 106 -17.92 21.80 9.62
C MET A 106 -17.66 22.93 10.62
N PRO A 107 -16.42 23.11 11.10
CA PRO A 107 -16.06 24.35 11.75
C PRO A 107 -16.16 25.52 10.76
N ASN A 108 -16.18 26.75 11.27
CA ASN A 108 -16.40 27.96 10.44
C ASN A 108 -15.37 28.14 9.31
N ASP A 109 -14.17 27.58 9.48
CA ASP A 109 -13.07 27.55 8.51
C ASP A 109 -13.15 26.37 7.52
N GLY A 110 -14.17 25.52 7.63
CA GLY A 110 -14.33 24.33 6.81
C GLY A 110 -13.34 23.21 7.13
N GLY A 111 -12.67 23.25 8.29
CA GLY A 111 -11.62 22.29 8.65
C GLY A 111 -10.26 22.60 8.02
N ILE A 112 -10.07 23.84 7.57
CA ILE A 112 -8.81 24.35 7.05
C ILE A 112 -7.97 24.86 8.23
N ILE A 113 -6.77 24.31 8.39
CA ILE A 113 -5.89 24.60 9.51
C ILE A 113 -4.65 25.38 9.06
N SER A 114 -4.22 26.34 9.86
CA SER A 114 -2.97 27.08 9.66
C SER A 114 -1.83 26.42 10.43
N ILE A 115 -0.75 26.08 9.73
CA ILE A 115 0.43 25.42 10.29
C ILE A 115 1.63 26.35 10.19
N ALA A 116 2.16 26.74 11.35
CA ALA A 116 3.39 27.53 11.42
C ALA A 116 4.62 26.65 11.10
N SER A 117 5.50 27.15 10.22
CA SER A 117 6.74 26.45 9.83
C SER A 117 6.49 25.01 9.35
N PRO A 118 5.65 24.79 8.31
CA PRO A 118 5.24 23.45 7.85
C PRO A 118 6.42 22.54 7.47
N GLN A 119 7.57 23.14 7.11
CA GLN A 119 8.80 22.43 6.80
C GLN A 119 9.31 21.57 7.98
N ARG A 120 9.00 21.95 9.23
CA ARG A 120 9.34 21.15 10.44
C ARG A 120 8.63 19.79 10.46
N TYR A 121 7.48 19.72 9.80
CA TYR A 121 6.61 18.55 9.73
C TYR A 121 6.74 17.81 8.40
N GLN A 122 7.67 18.25 7.53
CA GLN A 122 7.89 17.71 6.18
C GLN A 122 6.63 17.79 5.31
N LEU A 123 5.78 18.78 5.55
CA LEU A 123 4.58 19.00 4.74
C LEU A 123 4.96 19.61 3.39
N PRO A 124 4.27 19.24 2.29
CA PRO A 124 4.40 19.91 1.01
C PRO A 124 4.09 21.40 1.11
N VAL A 125 4.67 22.20 0.23
CA VAL A 125 4.33 23.62 0.11
C VAL A 125 2.83 23.76 -0.22
N SER A 126 2.17 24.65 0.50
CA SER A 126 0.75 24.95 0.33
C SER A 126 0.51 26.46 0.18
N TYR A 127 -0.74 26.88 0.34
CA TYR A 127 -1.14 28.27 0.31
C TYR A 127 -0.63 29.01 1.57
N LYS A 128 0.03 30.16 1.38
CA LYS A 128 0.51 30.97 2.50
C LYS A 128 -0.63 31.57 3.30
N ASP A 129 -0.56 31.47 4.63
CA ASP A 129 -1.48 32.17 5.50
C ASP A 129 -1.21 33.68 5.43
N ARG A 130 -2.24 34.46 5.10
CA ARG A 130 -2.16 35.92 4.99
C ARG A 130 -2.09 36.62 6.35
N ASN A 131 -2.55 35.95 7.40
CA ASN A 131 -2.66 36.52 8.75
C ASN A 131 -1.46 36.13 9.64
N VAL A 132 -0.76 35.05 9.30
CA VAL A 132 0.32 34.49 10.12
C VAL A 132 1.59 34.33 9.28
N SER A 133 2.60 35.13 9.57
CA SER A 133 3.88 35.10 8.84
C SER A 133 4.59 33.75 9.00
N GLY A 134 5.01 33.15 7.88
CA GLY A 134 5.70 31.86 7.86
C GLY A 134 4.80 30.65 8.13
N ALA A 135 3.48 30.83 8.10
CA ALA A 135 2.52 29.75 8.13
C ALA A 135 1.91 29.49 6.74
N GLU A 136 1.46 28.26 6.54
CA GLU A 136 0.70 27.83 5.38
C GLU A 136 -0.56 27.10 5.84
N VAL A 137 -1.60 27.15 5.02
CA VAL A 137 -2.88 26.51 5.32
C VAL A 137 -3.02 25.16 4.62
N TYR A 138 -3.67 24.22 5.28
CA TYR A 138 -3.93 22.88 4.80
C TYR A 138 -5.38 22.51 5.08
N SER A 139 -5.99 21.71 4.21
CA SER A 139 -7.31 21.14 4.46
C SER A 139 -7.15 19.79 5.15
N MET A 140 -7.82 19.57 6.29
CA MET A 140 -7.83 18.25 6.90
C MET A 140 -8.76 17.32 6.11
N SER A 141 -8.22 16.17 5.68
CA SER A 141 -8.88 15.26 4.75
C SER A 141 -10.27 14.80 5.18
N MET A 142 -10.50 14.50 6.47
CA MET A 142 -11.82 14.12 6.97
C MET A 142 -12.89 15.20 6.69
N PHE A 143 -12.58 16.48 6.90
CA PHE A 143 -13.51 17.57 6.63
C PHE A 143 -13.73 17.77 5.12
N HIS A 144 -12.68 17.61 4.31
CA HIS A 144 -12.84 17.66 2.85
C HIS A 144 -13.72 16.50 2.33
N GLN A 145 -13.58 15.30 2.89
CA GLN A 145 -14.46 14.16 2.59
C GLN A 145 -15.92 14.46 2.95
N LEU A 146 -16.19 15.07 4.12
CA LEU A 146 -17.53 15.50 4.50
C LEU A 146 -18.09 16.59 3.56
N HIS A 147 -17.28 17.56 3.16
CA HIS A 147 -17.66 18.59 2.19
C HIS A 147 -18.07 17.98 0.84
N CYS A 148 -17.27 17.07 0.32
CA CYS A 148 -17.56 16.34 -0.92
C CYS A 148 -18.83 15.50 -0.79
N LEU A 149 -18.97 14.75 0.30
CA LEU A 149 -20.14 13.91 0.56
C LEU A 149 -21.44 14.74 0.63
N ASN A 150 -21.42 15.87 1.34
CA ASN A 150 -22.56 16.79 1.40
C ASN A 150 -22.88 17.41 0.03
N SER A 151 -21.85 17.75 -0.76
CA SER A 151 -22.03 18.30 -2.11
C SER A 151 -22.73 17.30 -3.05
N ILE A 152 -22.38 16.02 -2.96
CA ILE A 152 -23.06 14.95 -3.72
C ILE A 152 -24.51 14.79 -3.21
N ARG A 153 -24.71 14.75 -1.89
CA ARG A 153 -26.03 14.65 -1.26
C ARG A 153 -27.00 15.73 -1.76
N VAL A 154 -26.56 16.99 -1.75
CA VAL A 154 -27.37 18.13 -2.19
C VAL A 154 -27.72 18.01 -3.67
N ARG A 155 -26.75 17.69 -4.54
CA ARG A 155 -26.99 17.53 -5.98
C ARG A 155 -27.97 16.39 -6.28
N LEU A 156 -27.83 15.26 -5.59
CA LEU A 156 -28.72 14.13 -5.77
C LEU A 156 -30.14 14.44 -5.26
N GLY A 157 -30.26 15.09 -4.10
CA GLY A 157 -31.56 15.48 -3.56
C GLY A 157 -32.30 16.48 -4.45
N ILE A 158 -31.58 17.42 -5.07
CA ILE A 158 -32.15 18.33 -6.09
C ILE A 158 -32.67 17.53 -7.29
N LEU A 159 -31.87 16.59 -7.80
CA LEU A 159 -32.25 15.74 -8.94
C LEU A 159 -33.48 14.87 -8.62
N GLU A 160 -33.53 14.27 -7.42
CA GLU A 160 -34.69 13.49 -6.98
C GLU A 160 -35.96 14.34 -6.88
N GLY A 161 -35.85 15.58 -6.39
CA GLY A 161 -36.95 16.54 -6.38
C GLY A 161 -37.49 16.78 -7.78
N PHE A 162 -36.61 17.11 -8.73
CA PHE A 162 -36.98 17.31 -10.13
C PHE A 162 -37.64 16.08 -10.77
N ILE A 163 -37.10 14.87 -10.54
CA ILE A 163 -37.65 13.63 -11.11
C ILE A 163 -39.03 13.31 -10.54
N ASN A 164 -39.20 13.45 -9.22
CA ASN A 164 -40.49 13.18 -8.58
C ASN A 164 -41.59 14.14 -9.08
N GLU A 165 -41.25 15.41 -9.35
CA GLU A 165 -42.18 16.39 -9.92
C GLU A 165 -42.51 16.12 -11.40
N THR A 166 -41.58 15.57 -12.18
CA THR A 166 -41.71 15.47 -13.65
C THR A 166 -42.18 14.10 -14.15
N VAL A 167 -41.77 13.01 -13.51
CA VAL A 167 -42.01 11.62 -13.99
C VAL A 167 -42.98 10.85 -13.09
N GLY A 168 -43.32 11.37 -11.91
CA GLY A 168 -44.08 10.66 -10.89
C GLY A 168 -43.21 9.66 -10.10
N ASN A 169 -43.79 9.04 -9.06
CA ASN A 169 -43.07 8.14 -8.16
C ASN A 169 -42.47 6.93 -8.93
N ILE A 170 -41.17 6.98 -9.19
CA ILE A 170 -40.40 5.80 -9.59
C ILE A 170 -40.44 4.82 -8.41
N GLN A 171 -40.86 3.57 -8.63
CA GLN A 171 -40.76 2.52 -7.62
C GLN A 171 -39.29 2.33 -7.22
N ARG A 172 -38.91 2.95 -6.11
CA ARG A 172 -37.60 2.73 -5.49
C ARG A 172 -37.70 1.41 -4.72
N ARG A 173 -36.67 0.56 -4.84
CA ARG A 173 -36.55 -0.56 -3.92
C ARG A 173 -36.20 0.00 -2.56
N ASP A 174 -37.21 0.19 -1.72
CA ASP A 174 -37.03 0.63 -0.35
C ASP A 174 -36.57 -0.56 0.50
N VAL A 175 -35.29 -0.92 0.36
CA VAL A 175 -34.65 -1.99 1.14
C VAL A 175 -34.71 -1.69 2.65
N PHE A 176 -34.88 -0.42 3.02
CA PHE A 176 -34.85 0.07 4.41
C PHE A 176 -36.13 0.82 4.82
N ALA A 177 -37.29 0.51 4.21
CA ALA A 177 -38.56 1.16 4.56
C ALA A 177 -38.80 1.22 6.09
N PRO A 178 -39.17 2.39 6.65
CA PRO A 178 -39.64 3.61 5.97
C PRO A 178 -38.53 4.58 5.51
N GLU A 179 -37.25 4.25 5.67
CA GLU A 179 -36.14 5.11 5.31
C GLU A 179 -35.75 4.97 3.82
N SER A 180 -35.53 6.11 3.13
CA SER A 180 -34.95 6.11 1.79
C SER A 180 -33.53 5.56 1.83
N HIS A 181 -33.21 4.61 0.94
CA HIS A 181 -31.87 4.01 0.85
C HIS A 181 -30.78 5.07 0.67
N VAL A 182 -31.07 6.14 -0.07
CA VAL A 182 -30.12 7.24 -0.30
C VAL A 182 -29.85 8.01 1.00
N ASN A 183 -30.89 8.33 1.76
CA ASN A 183 -30.74 9.04 3.04
C ASN A 183 -29.93 8.22 4.04
N HIS A 184 -30.25 6.93 4.17
CA HIS A 184 -29.51 5.99 4.98
C HIS A 184 -28.03 5.93 4.59
N CYS A 185 -27.74 5.79 3.29
CA CYS A 185 -26.37 5.72 2.79
C CYS A 185 -25.57 6.99 3.12
N PHE A 186 -26.15 8.18 2.96
CA PHE A 186 -25.43 9.41 3.29
C PHE A 186 -25.19 9.57 4.79
N ASP A 187 -26.15 9.20 5.65
CA ASP A 187 -25.95 9.25 7.09
C ASP A 187 -24.94 8.20 7.57
N TYR A 188 -24.98 6.99 7.00
CA TYR A 188 -23.99 5.94 7.25
C TYR A 188 -22.58 6.35 6.82
N LEU A 189 -22.42 6.86 5.59
CA LEU A 189 -21.12 7.30 5.07
C LEU A 189 -20.56 8.48 5.86
N ARG A 190 -21.40 9.42 6.28
CA ARG A 190 -21.01 10.51 7.19
C ARG A 190 -20.39 9.95 8.48
N GLN A 191 -21.06 8.99 9.10
CA GLN A 191 -20.57 8.35 10.32
C GLN A 191 -19.26 7.59 10.07
N ALA A 192 -19.15 6.89 8.94
CA ALA A 192 -17.93 6.19 8.55
C ALA A 192 -16.73 7.15 8.38
N VAL A 193 -16.91 8.27 7.68
CA VAL A 193 -15.87 9.31 7.50
C VAL A 193 -15.42 9.87 8.85
N MET A 194 -16.36 10.23 9.72
CA MET A 194 -16.05 10.76 11.05
C MET A 194 -15.37 9.72 11.95
N CYS A 195 -15.77 8.45 11.84
CA CYS A 195 -15.20 7.35 12.62
C CYS A 195 -13.77 7.01 12.19
N ALA A 196 -13.50 7.03 10.87
CA ALA A 196 -12.18 6.80 10.33
C ALA A 196 -11.22 7.96 10.65
N GLY A 197 -11.73 9.20 10.63
CA GLY A 197 -11.02 10.36 11.17
C GLY A 197 -9.70 10.64 10.46
N ASP A 198 -9.70 10.73 9.12
CA ASP A 198 -8.50 10.99 8.33
C ASP A 198 -7.86 12.37 8.64
N LEU A 199 -6.75 12.34 9.36
CA LEU A 199 -6.00 13.53 9.82
C LEU A 199 -4.95 14.02 8.82
N SER A 200 -4.90 13.44 7.62
CA SER A 200 -3.99 13.90 6.58
C SER A 200 -4.22 15.37 6.21
N LEU A 201 -3.13 16.06 5.92
CA LEU A 201 -3.11 17.50 5.63
C LEU A 201 -2.92 17.72 4.15
N GLU A 202 -4.01 18.09 3.48
CA GLU A 202 -4.04 18.33 2.06
C GLU A 202 -3.48 19.72 1.75
N HIS A 203 -2.52 19.74 0.85
CA HIS A 203 -1.89 20.95 0.37
C HIS A 203 -2.65 21.52 -0.82
N SER A 204 -2.42 22.80 -1.11
CA SER A 204 -3.01 23.42 -2.29
C SER A 204 -2.45 22.83 -3.58
N VAL A 205 -3.31 22.69 -4.59
CA VAL A 205 -2.97 22.16 -5.92
C VAL A 205 -1.93 23.02 -6.63
N VAL A 206 -2.02 24.34 -6.43
CA VAL A 206 -1.12 25.34 -7.01
C VAL A 206 -0.57 26.18 -5.86
N PRO A 207 0.76 26.30 -5.74
CA PRO A 207 1.35 27.20 -4.75
C PRO A 207 0.77 28.60 -4.91
N ASP A 208 0.33 29.20 -3.80
CA ASP A 208 -0.29 30.53 -3.74
C ASP A 208 -1.73 30.67 -4.34
N GLU A 209 -2.41 29.58 -4.70
CA GLU A 209 -3.87 29.56 -4.92
C GLU A 209 -4.60 28.87 -3.78
N PHE A 210 -5.78 29.39 -3.38
CA PHE A 210 -6.57 28.79 -2.32
C PHE A 210 -7.49 27.72 -2.92
N GLY A 211 -7.09 26.46 -2.85
CA GLY A 211 -7.88 25.34 -3.35
C GLY A 211 -7.24 23.99 -3.05
N PHE A 212 -8.02 23.08 -2.48
CA PHE A 212 -7.57 21.76 -2.04
C PHE A 212 -8.36 20.69 -2.80
N ASN A 213 -7.68 19.79 -3.49
CA ASN A 213 -8.33 18.68 -4.21
C ASN A 213 -8.01 17.30 -3.61
N GLY A 214 -7.21 17.26 -2.54
CA GLY A 214 -6.75 16.05 -1.87
C GLY A 214 -5.65 15.25 -2.58
N TRP A 215 -5.38 15.52 -3.86
CA TRP A 215 -4.40 14.76 -4.62
C TRP A 215 -2.96 15.06 -4.21
N GLY A 216 -2.10 14.04 -4.30
CA GLY A 216 -0.70 14.13 -3.87
C GLY A 216 -0.51 14.13 -2.35
N THR A 217 -1.58 14.03 -1.57
CA THR A 217 -1.52 13.92 -0.11
C THR A 217 -1.37 12.46 0.30
N SER A 218 -0.50 12.18 1.27
CA SER A 218 -0.33 10.82 1.80
C SER A 218 -1.36 10.56 2.90
N HIS A 219 -2.00 9.38 2.86
CA HIS A 219 -3.03 8.95 3.81
C HIS A 219 -2.61 7.69 4.56
N GLN A 220 -3.07 7.54 5.80
CA GLN A 220 -2.91 6.31 6.55
C GLN A 220 -4.14 5.42 6.39
N CYS A 221 -4.04 4.45 5.48
CA CYS A 221 -5.14 3.55 5.14
C CYS A 221 -4.95 2.17 5.77
N ALA A 222 -6.07 1.48 6.05
CA ALA A 222 -6.04 0.03 6.21
C ALA A 222 -5.59 -0.64 4.91
N GLY A 223 -4.86 -1.75 5.02
CA GLY A 223 -4.34 -2.48 3.85
C GLY A 223 -5.47 -3.07 3.01
N TRP A 224 -5.73 -2.48 1.84
CA TRP A 224 -6.83 -2.89 0.95
C TRP A 224 -6.78 -4.37 0.60
N ASP A 225 -5.62 -4.87 0.17
CA ASP A 225 -5.46 -6.26 -0.25
C ASP A 225 -5.73 -7.25 0.90
N ALA A 226 -5.27 -6.91 2.11
CA ALA A 226 -5.55 -7.73 3.29
C ALA A 226 -7.05 -7.75 3.62
N MET A 227 -7.72 -6.60 3.57
CA MET A 227 -9.18 -6.54 3.77
C MET A 227 -9.93 -7.32 2.69
N TRP A 228 -9.48 -7.22 1.45
CA TRP A 228 -10.03 -7.97 0.32
C TRP A 228 -9.91 -9.49 0.52
N ASP A 229 -8.70 -9.96 0.86
CA ASP A 229 -8.44 -11.39 1.07
C ASP A 229 -9.29 -11.94 2.22
N ILE A 230 -9.44 -11.19 3.32
CA ILE A 230 -10.34 -11.53 4.43
C ILE A 230 -11.79 -11.64 3.92
N ALA A 231 -12.27 -10.66 3.16
CA ALA A 231 -13.64 -10.66 2.65
C ALA A 231 -13.92 -11.85 1.72
N VAL A 232 -12.94 -12.23 0.89
CA VAL A 232 -13.03 -13.41 0.02
C VAL A 232 -13.02 -14.70 0.84
N GLN A 233 -12.10 -14.83 1.80
CA GLN A 233 -11.98 -16.02 2.65
C GLN A 233 -13.22 -16.28 3.50
N HIS A 234 -13.91 -15.22 3.92
CA HIS A 234 -15.10 -15.27 4.77
C HIS A 234 -16.40 -14.97 4.00
N ARG A 235 -16.39 -15.12 2.68
CA ARG A 235 -17.54 -14.80 1.82
C ARG A 235 -18.78 -15.62 2.23
N TYR A 236 -19.92 -14.94 2.35
CA TYR A 236 -21.22 -15.58 2.57
C TYR A 236 -21.66 -16.37 1.32
N ASP A 237 -21.86 -17.69 1.49
CA ASP A 237 -22.39 -18.56 0.43
C ASP A 237 -23.92 -18.48 0.37
N GLN A 238 -24.45 -18.02 -0.76
CA GLN A 238 -25.90 -17.98 -1.02
C GLN A 238 -26.43 -19.30 -1.63
N GLY A 239 -25.56 -20.27 -1.92
CA GLY A 239 -25.85 -21.47 -2.70
C GLY A 239 -26.76 -22.50 -2.03
N ILE A 240 -26.84 -22.56 -0.70
CA ILE A 240 -27.62 -23.60 -0.02
C ILE A 240 -29.13 -23.28 0.03
N ARG A 241 -29.52 -22.01 -0.12
CA ARG A 241 -30.94 -21.61 0.01
C ARG A 241 -31.75 -21.76 -1.27
N GLN A 242 -31.10 -21.66 -2.44
CA GLN A 242 -31.80 -21.76 -3.74
C GLN A 242 -32.09 -23.19 -4.20
N GLU A 243 -31.28 -24.19 -3.79
CA GLU A 243 -31.59 -25.61 -4.07
C GLU A 243 -32.73 -26.14 -3.20
N ALA A 244 -32.90 -25.63 -1.97
CA ALA A 244 -34.00 -26.02 -1.08
C ALA A 244 -35.36 -25.47 -1.53
N GLU A 245 -35.39 -24.33 -2.23
CA GLU A 245 -36.61 -23.73 -2.80
C GLU A 245 -36.94 -24.24 -4.20
N ARG A 246 -35.94 -24.73 -4.95
CA ARG A 246 -36.15 -25.35 -6.29
C ARG A 246 -36.66 -26.80 -6.21
N ASN A 247 -36.49 -27.46 -5.07
CA ASN A 247 -36.90 -28.85 -4.81
C ASN A 247 -38.18 -28.96 -3.95
N ARG A 248 -38.97 -27.89 -3.81
CA ARG A 248 -40.33 -27.87 -3.26
C ARG A 248 -41.34 -27.52 -4.33
#